data_AF-A0A1V5I0C4-F1
#
_entry.id   AF-A0A1V5I0C4-F1
#
_cell.length_a   1.000
_cell.length_b   1.000
_cell.length_c   1.000
_cell.angle_alpha   90.00
_cell.angle_beta   90.00
_cell.angle_gamma   90.00
#
_symmetry.space_group_name_H-M   'P 1'
#
loop_
_entity.id
_entity.type
_entity.pdbx_description
1 polymer ?
#
loop_
_entity_poly.entity_id
_entity_poly.type
_entity_poly.pdbx_seq_one_letter_code
_entity_poly.pdbx_strand_id
1 'polypeptide(L)'
;MGTLKQKIGIFYRLPGKRYVAKKADYRTVEPGNGFSDIPTGHLEFFEKEVYPKTPELVDDYAYYPRGRVLYREKDGRFIVYADRCLMAKDDKEVILRLFGLSRAAWKRDEQYQCSGCNKELKRTIETAESLRKKN
;
A
#
# COMPACT_ATOMS: atom_id res chain seq x y z
N MET A 1 16.54 24.84 -5.82
CA MET A 1 16.07 23.45 -6.07
C MET A 1 15.39 22.95 -4.81
N GLY A 2 14.07 22.83 -4.80
CA GLY A 2 13.35 22.33 -3.63
C GLY A 2 13.63 20.85 -3.40
N THR A 3 14.17 20.48 -2.24
CA THR A 3 14.39 19.09 -1.86
C THR A 3 13.04 18.37 -1.81
N LEU A 4 12.86 17.32 -2.63
CA LEU A 4 11.68 16.45 -2.53
C LEU A 4 11.58 15.92 -1.10
N LYS A 5 10.46 16.24 -0.42
CA LYS A 5 10.20 15.70 0.92
C LYS A 5 9.91 14.21 0.81
N GLN A 6 10.88 13.40 1.24
CA GLN A 6 10.78 11.96 1.29
C GLN A 6 9.72 11.54 2.31
N LYS A 7 8.90 10.56 1.94
CA LYS A 7 7.74 10.15 2.74
C LYS A 7 7.73 8.65 2.98
N ILE A 8 7.04 8.27 4.05
CA ILE A 8 6.68 6.90 4.41
C ILE A 8 5.16 6.78 4.46
N GLY A 9 4.65 5.54 4.48
CA GLY A 9 3.23 5.25 4.63
C GLY A 9 2.74 4.09 3.78
N ILE A 10 1.43 4.02 3.57
CA ILE A 10 0.77 2.90 2.89
C ILE A 10 0.17 3.33 1.57
N PHE A 11 0.04 2.39 0.64
CA PHE A 11 -0.49 2.65 -0.68
C PHE A 11 -1.26 1.47 -1.28
N TYR A 12 -2.09 1.78 -2.27
CA TYR A 12 -2.81 0.84 -3.12
C TYR A 12 -2.61 1.19 -4.60
N ARG A 13 -2.68 0.16 -5.45
CA ARG A 13 -2.94 0.31 -6.89
C ARG A 13 -4.35 -0.20 -7.20
N LEU A 14 -5.21 0.73 -7.56
CA LEU A 14 -6.60 0.52 -7.94
C LEU A 14 -6.71 0.21 -9.46
N PRO A 15 -7.89 -0.20 -9.95
CA PRO A 15 -8.14 -0.40 -11.37
C PRO A 15 -7.72 0.82 -12.21
N GLY A 16 -7.29 0.56 -13.45
CA GLY A 16 -6.79 1.61 -14.35
C GLY A 16 -5.41 2.18 -13.96
N LYS A 17 -4.61 1.45 -13.17
CA LYS A 17 -3.30 1.90 -12.65
C LYS A 17 -3.39 3.21 -11.86
N ARG A 18 -4.48 3.43 -11.13
CA ARG A 18 -4.64 4.57 -10.23
C ARG A 18 -4.00 4.26 -8.88
N TYR A 19 -3.08 5.10 -8.41
CA TYR A 19 -2.41 4.90 -7.13
C TYR A 19 -2.94 5.87 -6.08
N VAL A 20 -3.25 5.36 -4.89
CA VAL A 20 -3.66 6.15 -3.72
C VAL A 20 -2.75 5.82 -2.55
N ALA A 21 -2.45 6.80 -1.70
CA ALA A 21 -1.54 6.60 -0.58
C ALA A 21 -1.84 7.53 0.59
N LYS A 22 -1.67 7.02 1.81
CA LYS A 22 -1.56 7.79 3.04
C LYS A 22 -0.09 7.96 3.37
N LYS A 23 0.35 9.20 3.59
CA LYS A 23 1.78 9.54 3.65
C LYS A 23 2.08 10.50 4.79
N ALA A 24 3.25 10.32 5.40
CA ALA A 24 3.84 11.28 6.34
C ALA A 24 5.30 11.54 5.95
N ASP A 25 5.83 12.70 6.35
CA ASP A 25 7.27 12.95 6.25
C ASP A 25 7.98 12.00 7.22
N TYR A 26 8.97 11.25 6.73
CA TYR A 26 9.66 10.25 7.56
C TYR A 26 10.38 10.89 8.75
N ARG A 27 10.77 12.17 8.63
CA ARG A 27 11.48 12.92 9.68
C ARG A 27 10.57 13.39 10.81
N THR A 28 9.26 13.40 10.58
CA THR A 28 8.28 13.84 11.58
C THR A 28 7.66 12.66 12.34
N VAL A 29 8.05 11.43 12.01
CA VAL A 29 7.54 10.21 12.64
C VAL A 29 8.63 9.64 13.53
N GLU A 30 8.36 9.51 14.82
CA GLU A 30 9.27 8.91 15.76
C GLU A 30 9.52 7.43 15.42
N PRO A 31 10.78 6.99 15.32
CA PRO A 31 11.09 5.59 15.05
C PRO A 31 10.67 4.67 16.19
N GLY A 32 9.98 3.57 15.88
CA GLY A 32 9.73 2.46 16.78
C GLY A 32 10.56 1.24 16.38
N ASN A 33 11.27 0.62 17.33
CA ASN A 33 12.11 -0.57 17.07
C ASN A 33 13.10 -0.41 15.89
N GLY A 34 13.62 0.81 15.70
CA GLY A 34 14.56 1.14 14.61
C GLY A 34 13.92 1.40 13.24
N PHE A 35 12.60 1.58 13.18
CA PHE A 35 11.86 1.89 11.96
C PHE A 35 10.90 3.08 12.16
N SER A 36 10.88 4.01 11.20
CA SER A 36 9.81 5.01 11.08
C SER A 36 8.73 4.49 10.16
N ASP A 37 7.51 4.39 10.69
CA ASP A 37 6.32 3.93 9.99
C ASP A 37 5.08 4.69 10.48
N ILE A 38 4.08 4.85 9.61
CA ILE A 38 2.84 5.49 10.03
C ILE A 38 1.97 4.48 10.82
N PRO A 39 1.24 4.92 11.86
CA PRO A 39 0.41 4.03 12.67
C PRO A 39 -0.82 3.50 11.92
N THR A 40 -1.25 4.20 10.87
CA THR A 40 -2.45 3.83 10.10
C THR A 40 -2.29 2.48 9.40
N GLY A 41 -3.30 1.63 9.57
CA GLY A 41 -3.42 0.34 8.89
C GLY A 41 -4.10 0.43 7.52
N HIS A 42 -3.92 -0.62 6.71
CA HIS A 42 -4.53 -0.74 5.38
C HIS A 42 -6.06 -0.83 5.41
N LEU A 43 -6.63 -1.53 6.40
CA LEU A 43 -8.07 -1.63 6.62
C LEU A 43 -8.68 -0.24 6.87
N GLU A 44 -8.17 0.45 7.89
CA GLU A 44 -8.64 1.79 8.26
C GLU A 44 -8.56 2.78 7.10
N PHE A 45 -7.41 2.82 6.41
CA PHE A 45 -7.24 3.73 5.27
C PHE A 45 -8.20 3.40 4.12
N PHE A 46 -8.42 2.11 3.85
CA PHE A 46 -9.32 1.71 2.77
C PHE A 46 -10.76 2.10 3.07
N GLU A 47 -11.29 1.69 4.22
CA GLU A 47 -12.69 1.93 4.60
C GLU A 47 -13.02 3.41 4.80
N LYS A 48 -12.09 4.20 5.35
CA LYS A 48 -12.36 5.61 5.67
C LYS A 48 -12.02 6.58 4.55
N GLU A 49 -11.04 6.26 3.70
CA GLU A 49 -10.50 7.24 2.74
C GLU A 49 -10.51 6.80 1.28
N VAL A 50 -10.49 5.49 0.99
CA VAL A 50 -10.48 4.97 -0.38
C VAL A 50 -11.89 4.62 -0.82
N TYR A 51 -12.50 3.61 -0.19
CA TYR A 51 -13.79 3.05 -0.60
C TYR A 51 -14.93 4.09 -0.67
N PRO A 52 -15.10 5.02 0.29
CA PRO A 52 -16.16 6.03 0.22
C PRO A 52 -16.07 6.97 -0.99
N LYS A 53 -14.88 7.08 -1.61
CA LYS A 53 -14.65 7.90 -2.80
C LYS A 53 -14.69 7.08 -4.09
N THR A 54 -14.83 5.77 -3.97
CA THR A 54 -14.75 4.80 -5.07
C THR A 54 -15.69 3.62 -4.79
N PRO A 55 -17.00 3.85 -4.62
CA PRO A 55 -17.96 2.80 -4.24
C PRO A 55 -18.12 1.71 -5.30
N GLU A 56 -17.58 1.90 -6.50
CA GLU A 56 -17.51 0.90 -7.56
C GLU A 56 -16.45 -0.18 -7.32
N LEU A 57 -15.57 0.00 -6.33
CA LEU A 57 -14.57 -0.99 -5.96
C LEU A 57 -15.22 -2.16 -5.19
N VAL A 58 -14.49 -3.26 -5.09
CA VAL A 58 -14.80 -4.33 -4.15
C VAL A 58 -14.54 -3.81 -2.74
N ASP A 59 -15.53 -3.96 -1.86
CA ASP A 59 -15.50 -3.55 -0.45
C ASP A 59 -14.68 -4.52 0.41
N ASP A 60 -13.41 -4.69 0.04
CA ASP A 60 -12.45 -5.47 0.80
C ASP A 60 -11.05 -4.87 0.64
N TYR A 61 -10.48 -4.42 1.76
CA TYR A 61 -9.17 -3.77 1.79
C TYR A 61 -8.04 -4.69 1.29
N ALA A 62 -8.21 -6.00 1.33
CA ALA A 62 -7.21 -6.96 0.89
C ALA A 62 -7.33 -7.29 -0.61
N TYR A 63 -8.41 -6.87 -1.29
CA TYR A 63 -8.66 -7.24 -2.67
C TYR A 63 -7.61 -6.69 -3.65
N TYR A 64 -7.15 -5.45 -3.44
CA TYR A 64 -6.28 -4.74 -4.37
C TYR A 64 -4.78 -4.86 -4.02
N PRO A 65 -3.87 -4.79 -5.01
CA PRO A 65 -2.43 -4.72 -4.76
C PRO A 65 -2.10 -3.53 -3.85
N ARG A 66 -1.38 -3.82 -2.76
CA ARG A 66 -1.06 -2.85 -1.72
C ARG A 66 0.36 -3.00 -1.23
N GLY A 67 0.82 -2.00 -0.50
CA GLY A 67 2.13 -2.04 0.13
C GLY A 67 2.34 -0.95 1.16
N ARG A 68 3.54 -0.96 1.75
CA ARG A 68 4.00 -0.05 2.79
C ARG A 68 5.43 0.39 2.52
N VAL A 69 5.67 1.67 2.65
CA VAL A 69 6.96 2.33 2.60
C VAL A 69 7.33 2.72 4.03
N LEU A 70 8.46 2.24 4.51
CA LEU A 70 8.98 2.58 5.83
C LEU A 70 10.45 2.96 5.75
N TYR A 71 10.95 3.67 6.75
CA TYR A 71 12.34 4.06 6.83
C TYR A 71 13.02 3.28 7.94
N ARG A 72 14.19 2.68 7.66
CA ARG A 72 14.98 1.93 8.63
C ARG A 72 16.16 2.78 9.07
N GLU A 73 16.21 3.07 10.37
CA GLU A 73 17.24 3.92 10.97
C GLU A 73 18.63 3.29 10.87
N LYS A 74 18.72 1.98 11.14
CA LYS A 74 19.99 1.24 11.23
C LYS A 74 20.93 1.47 10.04
N ASP A 75 20.40 1.57 8.82
CA ASP A 75 21.20 1.77 7.60
C ASP A 75 20.74 2.94 6.73
N GLY A 76 19.82 3.76 7.25
CA GLY A 76 19.30 4.95 6.58
C GLY A 76 18.61 4.66 5.25
N ARG A 77 17.81 3.59 5.19
CA ARG A 77 17.17 3.15 3.93
C ARG A 77 15.66 3.11 4.01
N PHE A 78 15.04 3.54 2.92
CA PHE A 78 13.64 3.25 2.65
C PHE A 78 13.47 1.79 2.23
N ILE A 79 12.45 1.14 2.78
CA ILE A 79 12.06 -0.23 2.44
C ILE A 79 10.62 -0.18 1.95
N VAL A 80 10.36 -0.84 0.83
CA VAL A 80 9.01 -1.04 0.31
C VAL A 80 8.65 -2.51 0.44
N TYR A 81 7.66 -2.79 1.28
CA TYR A 81 6.98 -4.08 1.33
C TYR A 81 5.76 -3.98 0.42
N ALA A 82 5.64 -4.86 -0.57
CA ALA A 82 4.54 -4.77 -1.53
C ALA A 82 4.08 -6.13 -2.05
N ASP A 83 2.83 -6.15 -2.49
CA ASP A 83 2.26 -7.24 -3.29
C ASP A 83 3.12 -7.54 -4.53
N ARG A 84 3.15 -8.82 -4.94
CA ARG A 84 3.92 -9.27 -6.11
C ARG A 84 3.54 -8.54 -7.40
N CYS A 85 2.28 -8.17 -7.60
CA CYS A 85 1.81 -7.43 -8.77
C CYS A 85 2.36 -6.00 -8.86
N LEU A 86 3.05 -5.51 -7.82
CA LEU A 86 3.69 -4.20 -7.76
C LEU A 86 5.22 -4.28 -7.95
N MET A 87 5.75 -5.46 -8.28
CA MET A 87 7.19 -5.66 -8.43
C MET A 87 7.75 -5.31 -9.81
N ALA A 88 6.88 -5.01 -10.78
CA ALA A 88 7.26 -4.55 -12.12
C ALA A 88 7.94 -3.17 -12.06
N LYS A 89 8.82 -2.89 -13.03
CA LYS A 89 9.62 -1.66 -13.06
C LYS A 89 8.74 -0.40 -13.02
N ASP A 90 7.72 -0.33 -13.87
CA ASP A 90 6.82 0.81 -13.97
C ASP A 90 6.09 1.10 -12.65
N ASP A 91 5.60 0.06 -11.97
CA ASP A 91 4.96 0.19 -10.66
C ASP A 91 5.93 0.77 -9.63
N LYS A 92 7.16 0.24 -9.59
CA LYS A 92 8.18 0.71 -8.67
C LYS A 92 8.52 2.18 -8.88
N GLU A 93 8.65 2.61 -10.13
CA GLU A 93 8.94 4.00 -10.47
C GLU A 93 7.81 4.95 -10.03
N VAL A 94 6.56 4.56 -10.27
CA VAL A 94 5.40 5.36 -9.83
C VAL A 94 5.35 5.46 -8.32
N ILE A 95 5.56 4.35 -7.60
CA ILE A 95 5.56 4.34 -6.12
C ILE A 95 6.71 5.18 -5.57
N LEU A 96 7.93 5.05 -6.10
CA LEU A 96 9.06 5.88 -5.69
C LEU A 96 8.73 7.37 -5.85
N ARG A 97 8.18 7.77 -7.01
CA ARG A 97 7.76 9.16 -7.26
C ARG A 97 6.65 9.59 -6.29
N LEU A 98 5.67 8.74 -6.03
CA LEU A 98 4.53 9.03 -5.14
C LEU A 98 4.96 9.37 -3.71
N PHE A 99 6.07 8.78 -3.25
CA PHE A 99 6.68 8.98 -1.94
C PHE A 99 7.90 9.91 -1.95
N GLY A 100 8.24 10.52 -3.10
CA GLY A 100 9.38 11.44 -3.22
C GLY A 100 10.74 10.77 -3.01
N LEU A 101 10.87 9.50 -3.38
CA LEU A 101 12.07 8.68 -3.21
C LEU A 101 12.81 8.50 -4.54
N SER A 102 14.14 8.48 -4.48
CA SER A 102 14.99 8.11 -5.62
C SER A 102 15.30 6.61 -5.65
N ARG A 103 15.34 5.97 -4.47
CA ARG A 103 15.64 4.55 -4.31
C ARG A 103 15.00 3.98 -3.05
N ALA A 104 14.73 2.68 -3.06
CA ALA A 104 14.31 1.93 -1.89
C ALA A 104 14.67 0.45 -2.05
N ALA A 105 14.80 -0.27 -0.92
CA ALA A 105 14.92 -1.72 -0.91
C ALA A 105 13.53 -2.35 -1.06
N TRP A 106 13.34 -3.19 -2.08
CA TRP A 106 12.04 -3.81 -2.36
C TRP A 106 11.97 -5.22 -1.78
N LYS A 107 10.87 -5.49 -1.08
CA LYS A 107 10.57 -6.80 -0.50
C LYS A 107 9.14 -7.18 -0.83
N ARG A 108 8.95 -8.46 -1.17
CA ARG A 108 7.62 -9.05 -1.19
C ARG A 108 7.19 -9.33 0.24
N ASP A 109 5.89 -9.20 0.49
CA ASP A 109 5.29 -9.52 1.77
C ASP A 109 4.03 -10.34 1.53
N GLU A 110 3.95 -11.50 2.19
CA GLU A 110 2.81 -12.41 2.06
C GLU A 110 1.54 -11.80 2.67
N GLN A 111 1.68 -10.90 3.65
CA GLN A 111 0.55 -10.19 4.25
C GLN A 111 -0.10 -9.18 3.30
N TYR A 112 0.59 -8.77 2.24
CA TYR A 112 0.07 -7.82 1.25
C TYR A 112 -0.49 -8.49 -0.02
N GLN A 113 -0.67 -9.80 -0.03
CA GLN A 113 -1.22 -10.49 -1.19
C GLN A 113 -2.63 -9.99 -1.52
N CYS A 114 -2.82 -9.58 -2.78
CA CYS A 114 -4.10 -9.20 -3.36
C CYS A 114 -4.85 -10.41 -3.91
N SER A 115 -6.11 -10.21 -4.35
CA SER A 115 -6.93 -11.27 -4.97
C SER A 115 -6.31 -11.87 -6.24
N GLY A 116 -5.46 -11.12 -6.94
CA GLY A 116 -4.69 -11.62 -8.09
C GLY A 116 -3.49 -12.50 -7.71
N CYS A 117 -2.98 -12.34 -6.48
CA CYS A 117 -1.82 -13.07 -5.96
C CYS A 117 -2.23 -14.26 -5.07
N ASN A 118 -3.35 -14.16 -4.37
CA ASN A 118 -3.88 -15.18 -3.49
C ASN A 118 -5.29 -15.61 -3.94
N LYS A 119 -5.37 -16.81 -4.52
CA LYS A 119 -6.62 -17.36 -5.05
C LYS A 119 -7.63 -17.73 -3.96
N GLU A 120 -7.16 -18.09 -2.77
CA GLU A 120 -8.04 -18.42 -1.64
C GLU A 120 -8.71 -17.16 -1.11
N LEU A 121 -7.93 -16.09 -0.91
CA LEU A 121 -8.45 -14.75 -0.58
C LEU A 121 -9.52 -14.32 -1.59
N LYS A 122 -9.22 -14.45 -2.88
CA LYS A 122 -10.17 -14.11 -3.95
C LYS A 122 -11.49 -14.86 -3.81
N ARG A 123 -11.44 -16.19 -3.64
CA ARG A 123 -12.65 -17.03 -3.52
C ARG A 123 -13.50 -16.62 -2.32
N THR A 124 -12.85 -16.36 -1.18
CA THR A 124 -13.53 -15.94 0.05
C THR A 124 -14.25 -14.61 -0.13
N ILE A 125 -13.58 -13.61 -0.72
CA ILE A 125 -14.18 -12.28 -0.95
C ILE A 125 -15.34 -12.37 -1.95
N GLU A 126 -15.16 -13.06 -3.07
CA GLU A 126 -16.21 -13.21 -4.08
C GLU A 126 -17.46 -13.94 -3.54
N THR A 127 -17.26 -14.90 -2.64
CA THR A 127 -18.36 -15.58 -1.95
C THR A 127 -19.11 -14.63 -1.02
N ALA A 128 -18.39 -13.85 -0.21
CA ALA A 128 -19.00 -12.87 0.71
C ALA A 128 -19.80 -11.80 -0.05
N GLU A 129 -19.25 -11.29 -1.15
CA GLU A 129 -19.93 -10.32 -2.03
C GLU A 129 -21.22 -10.88 -2.65
N SER A 130 -21.19 -12.14 -3.11
CA SER A 130 -22.37 -12.81 -3.66
C SER A 130 -23.48 -12.97 -2.64
N LEU A 131 -23.14 -13.26 -1.38
CA LEU A 131 -24.11 -13.36 -0.28
C LEU A 131 -24.71 -11.99 0.07
N ARG A 132 -23.90 -10.93 0.10
CA ARG A 132 -24.38 -9.56 0.37
C ARG A 132 -25.38 -9.06 -0.67
N LYS A 133 -25.20 -9.42 -1.95
CA LYS A 133 -26.09 -9.00 -3.05
C LYS A 133 -27.41 -9.77 -3.15
N LYS A 134 -27.55 -10.87 -2.40
CA LYS A 134 -28.78 -11.69 -2.37
C LYS A 134 -29.76 -11.26 -1.27
N ASN A 135 -29.32 -10.40 -0.35
CA ASN A 135 -30.12 -9.78 0.71
C ASN A 135 -30.46 -8.34 0.32
#